data_AF-A0A9E4FBH5-F1
#
_entry.id   AF-A0A9E4FBH5-F1
#
_cell.length_a   1.000
_cell.length_b   1.000
_cell.length_c   1.000
_cell.angle_alpha   90.00
_cell.angle_beta   90.00
_cell.angle_gamma   90.00
#
_symmetry.space_group_name_H-M   'P 1'
#
loop_
_entity.id
_entity.type
_entity.pdbx_description
1 polymer ?
#
loop_
_entity_poly.entity_id
_entity_poly.type
_entity_poly.pdbx_seq_one_letter_code
_entity_poly.pdbx_strand_id
1 'polypeptide(L)'
;MVVGMSGGVDSAVAAHILKDEGYDVTGLFMKNWEEDDASEYCTALADFGDAAAVCDKLGIELLTANFASEYWDNVFEAFLGDYRAGYTPNPDVLCNREIKFKVFADYARDLGFDTVATGHYARRTTPGNPFRLLKSHDPDKDQTYFLQAVPASRLEHCLFPIGALTKPEVRQRARTAGFDVYDKKDSTGICFIGERRFDDFLARYVRGEPGPIRDADGTLLGEHRGLPFYTLGQRQGIGLGGVRGRRERPWYVAGKDMAANTLTVTQDERDLDTSWLEATDLNWISPSLADAGGADRDNIRCTARIRYRQPEQACELGIDGNRARVVFDAPQRAATPGQFVALYDGDECLGGGRIVATGGPDE
;
A
#
# COMPACT_ATOMS: atom_id res chain seq x y z
N MET A 1 0.11 -22.20 -14.92
CA MET A 1 0.05 -20.84 -14.33
C MET A 1 0.79 -20.85 -13.01
N VAL A 2 1.21 -19.68 -12.52
CA VAL A 2 1.95 -19.59 -11.25
C VAL A 2 1.22 -18.74 -10.21
N VAL A 3 1.15 -19.23 -8.98
CA VAL A 3 0.57 -18.52 -7.84
C VAL A 3 1.69 -18.03 -6.94
N GLY A 4 1.70 -16.74 -6.62
CA GLY A 4 2.60 -16.19 -5.60
C GLY A 4 2.22 -16.72 -4.21
N MET A 5 3.07 -17.56 -3.64
CA MET A 5 2.87 -18.20 -2.34
C MET A 5 3.67 -17.44 -1.27
N SER A 6 2.98 -16.84 -0.29
CA SER A 6 3.65 -16.05 0.78
C SER A 6 3.73 -16.80 2.11
N GLY A 7 3.32 -18.06 2.17
CA GLY A 7 3.13 -18.78 3.45
C GLY A 7 1.89 -18.31 4.25
N GLY A 8 1.03 -17.49 3.64
CA GLY A 8 -0.21 -17.00 4.23
C GLY A 8 -1.45 -17.78 3.78
N VAL A 9 -2.53 -17.66 4.55
CA VAL A 9 -3.82 -18.31 4.26
C VAL A 9 -4.43 -17.85 2.92
N ASP A 10 -4.20 -16.60 2.54
CA ASP A 10 -4.80 -15.99 1.35
C ASP A 10 -4.23 -16.58 0.05
N SER A 11 -2.91 -16.71 -0.04
CA SER A 11 -2.25 -17.39 -1.16
C SER A 11 -2.57 -18.90 -1.19
N ALA A 12 -2.68 -19.54 -0.02
CA ALA A 12 -3.03 -20.95 0.08
C ALA A 12 -4.41 -21.25 -0.52
N VAL A 13 -5.42 -20.45 -0.15
CA VAL A 13 -6.78 -20.59 -0.67
C VAL A 13 -6.85 -20.16 -2.14
N ALA A 14 -6.08 -19.15 -2.56
CA ALA A 14 -6.00 -18.78 -3.97
C ALA A 14 -5.50 -19.95 -4.84
N ALA A 15 -4.42 -20.62 -4.43
CA ALA A 15 -3.90 -21.79 -5.12
C ALA A 15 -4.90 -22.96 -5.12
N HIS A 16 -5.56 -23.19 -3.98
CA HIS A 16 -6.58 -24.23 -3.85
C HIS A 16 -7.77 -24.03 -4.81
N ILE A 17 -8.30 -22.80 -4.89
CA ILE A 17 -9.42 -22.47 -5.79
C ILE A 17 -9.02 -22.73 -7.25
N LEU A 18 -7.84 -22.28 -7.66
CA LEU A 18 -7.36 -22.47 -9.03
C LEU A 18 -7.13 -23.95 -9.35
N LYS A 19 -6.63 -24.73 -8.39
CA LYS A 19 -6.48 -26.18 -8.55
C LYS A 19 -7.83 -26.86 -8.73
N ASP A 20 -8.83 -26.49 -7.91
CA ASP A 20 -10.20 -27.02 -7.99
C ASP A 20 -10.90 -26.64 -9.30
N GLU A 21 -10.60 -25.47 -9.86
CA GLU A 21 -11.08 -25.02 -11.17
C GLU A 21 -10.39 -25.75 -12.35
N GLY A 22 -9.41 -26.62 -12.07
CA GLY A 22 -8.76 -27.48 -13.05
C GLY A 22 -7.55 -26.84 -13.74
N TYR A 23 -7.03 -25.73 -13.23
CA TYR A 23 -5.79 -25.15 -13.75
C TYR A 23 -4.58 -26.01 -13.41
N ASP A 24 -3.58 -25.98 -14.31
CA ASP A 24 -2.24 -26.46 -13.99
C ASP A 24 -1.51 -25.38 -13.18
N VAL A 25 -1.38 -25.62 -11.87
CA VAL A 25 -0.93 -24.65 -10.88
C VAL A 25 0.45 -25.04 -10.37
N THR A 26 1.37 -24.08 -10.43
CA THR A 26 2.67 -24.10 -9.75
C THR A 26 2.70 -22.98 -8.72
N GLY A 27 3.23 -23.23 -7.52
CA GLY A 27 3.51 -22.19 -6.52
C GLY A 27 4.86 -21.55 -6.76
N LEU A 28 5.01 -20.26 -6.44
CA LEU A 28 6.30 -19.60 -6.37
C LEU A 28 6.42 -18.78 -5.09
N PHE A 29 7.44 -19.07 -4.28
CA PHE A 29 7.79 -18.32 -3.08
C PHE A 29 8.90 -17.30 -3.39
N MET A 30 8.70 -16.04 -2.99
CA MET A 30 9.63 -14.95 -3.23
C MET A 30 10.38 -14.57 -1.95
N LYS A 31 11.71 -14.63 -1.97
CA LYS A 31 12.55 -14.00 -0.96
C LYS A 31 12.90 -12.59 -1.43
N ASN A 32 12.38 -11.57 -0.75
CA ASN A 32 12.55 -10.16 -1.14
C ASN A 32 13.38 -9.33 -0.15
N TRP A 33 13.88 -9.96 0.91
CA TRP A 33 14.65 -9.28 1.96
C TRP A 33 15.67 -10.24 2.58
N GLU A 34 16.92 -9.78 2.74
CA GLU A 34 18.04 -10.61 3.22
C GLU A 34 18.34 -10.43 4.72
N GLU A 35 18.04 -9.27 5.33
CA GLU A 35 18.52 -8.96 6.70
C GLU A 35 17.81 -9.75 7.83
N ASP A 36 16.89 -10.65 7.48
CA ASP A 36 16.26 -11.57 8.44
C ASP A 36 17.15 -12.79 8.77
N ASP A 37 18.17 -13.07 7.95
CA ASP A 37 19.01 -14.27 8.07
C ASP A 37 19.92 -14.28 9.31
N ALA A 38 20.15 -13.13 9.94
CA ALA A 38 21.01 -12.98 11.12
C ALA A 38 20.23 -12.87 12.45
N SER A 39 18.90 -12.92 12.42
CA SER A 39 18.06 -12.84 13.61
C SER A 39 17.64 -14.22 14.12
N GLU A 40 17.43 -14.34 15.43
CA GLU A 40 17.02 -15.59 16.10
C GLU A 40 15.64 -16.12 15.62
N TYR A 41 14.91 -15.32 14.83
CA TYR A 41 13.61 -15.62 14.23
C TYR A 41 13.59 -15.25 12.75
N CYS A 42 14.08 -16.14 11.88
CA CYS A 42 13.95 -15.95 10.43
C CYS A 42 12.49 -16.21 10.00
N THR A 43 11.70 -15.15 9.88
CA THR A 43 10.28 -15.22 9.50
C THR A 43 10.10 -15.80 8.09
N ALA A 44 10.99 -15.45 7.16
CA ALA A 44 10.99 -15.96 5.80
C ALA A 44 11.12 -17.48 5.70
N LEU A 45 11.93 -18.11 6.57
CA LEU A 45 12.07 -19.57 6.57
C LEU A 45 10.79 -20.27 7.06
N ALA A 46 10.12 -19.71 8.06
CA ALA A 46 8.83 -20.21 8.53
C ALA A 46 7.75 -20.05 7.46
N ASP A 47 7.68 -18.89 6.80
CA ASP A 47 6.75 -18.63 5.70
C ASP A 47 7.00 -19.56 4.49
N PHE A 48 8.27 -19.85 4.19
CA PHE A 48 8.63 -20.84 3.17
C PHE A 48 8.15 -22.24 3.56
N GLY A 49 8.37 -22.66 4.81
CA GLY A 49 7.89 -23.95 5.31
C GLY A 49 6.37 -24.09 5.22
N ASP A 50 5.64 -23.04 5.57
CA ASP A 50 4.17 -22.99 5.43
C ASP A 50 3.72 -23.06 3.97
N ALA A 51 4.40 -22.34 3.06
CA ALA A 51 4.13 -22.40 1.63
C ALA A 51 4.38 -23.80 1.06
N ALA A 52 5.47 -24.45 1.46
CA ALA A 52 5.82 -25.81 1.05
C ALA A 52 4.77 -26.80 1.53
N ALA A 53 4.38 -26.74 2.82
CA ALA A 53 3.36 -27.62 3.38
C ALA A 53 2.00 -27.50 2.66
N VAL A 54 1.62 -26.29 2.25
CA VAL A 54 0.40 -26.07 1.45
C VAL A 54 0.54 -26.67 0.05
N CYS A 55 1.67 -26.45 -0.63
CA CYS A 55 1.91 -26.98 -1.97
C CYS A 55 1.93 -28.52 -1.98
N ASP A 56 2.56 -29.14 -0.97
CA ASP A 56 2.57 -30.59 -0.78
C ASP A 56 1.16 -31.15 -0.59
N LYS A 57 0.33 -30.50 0.24
CA LYS A 57 -1.08 -30.89 0.44
C LYS A 57 -1.91 -30.77 -0.84
N LEU A 58 -1.62 -29.77 -1.68
CA LEU A 58 -2.28 -29.55 -2.98
C LEU A 58 -1.72 -30.43 -4.11
N GLY A 59 -0.58 -31.10 -3.89
CA GLY A 59 0.13 -31.84 -4.93
C GLY A 59 0.59 -30.94 -6.09
N ILE A 60 1.10 -29.75 -5.78
CA ILE A 60 1.65 -28.79 -6.75
C ILE A 60 3.13 -28.53 -6.46
N GLU A 61 3.90 -28.23 -7.50
CA GLU A 61 5.31 -27.85 -7.35
C GLU A 61 5.44 -26.47 -6.71
N LEU A 62 6.43 -26.29 -5.83
CA LEU A 62 6.80 -24.99 -5.27
C LEU A 62 8.19 -24.58 -5.77
N LEU A 63 8.23 -23.52 -6.56
CA LEU A 63 9.45 -22.85 -6.99
C LEU A 63 9.87 -21.78 -5.97
N THR A 64 11.14 -21.39 -6.04
CA THR A 64 11.68 -20.27 -5.26
C THR A 64 12.36 -19.27 -6.17
N ALA A 65 12.28 -18.00 -5.81
CA ALA A 65 13.03 -16.93 -6.45
C ALA A 65 13.50 -15.93 -5.38
N ASN A 66 14.67 -15.36 -5.59
CA ASN A 66 15.20 -14.29 -4.75
C ASN A 66 15.17 -12.98 -5.55
N PHE A 67 14.37 -12.02 -5.08
CA PHE A 67 14.25 -10.68 -5.66
C PHE A 67 14.68 -9.61 -4.66
N ALA A 68 15.55 -9.94 -3.71
CA ALA A 68 16.00 -9.00 -2.69
C ALA A 68 16.77 -7.80 -3.28
N SER A 69 17.56 -8.03 -4.34
CA SER A 69 18.27 -6.94 -5.05
C SER A 69 17.26 -6.00 -5.70
N GLU A 70 16.29 -6.55 -6.43
CA GLU A 70 15.27 -5.77 -7.13
C GLU A 70 14.35 -5.05 -6.15
N TYR A 71 14.03 -5.64 -5.01
CA TYR A 71 13.28 -4.98 -3.95
C TYR A 71 14.07 -3.80 -3.37
N TRP A 72 15.36 -4.01 -3.10
CA TRP A 72 16.22 -2.95 -2.60
C TRP A 72 16.23 -1.76 -3.57
N ASP A 73 16.59 -2.00 -4.83
CA ASP A 73 16.78 -0.97 -5.85
C ASP A 73 15.47 -0.27 -6.21
N ASN A 74 14.38 -1.02 -6.43
CA ASN A 74 13.15 -0.47 -6.99
C ASN A 74 12.14 0.02 -5.93
N VAL A 75 12.24 -0.46 -4.68
CA VAL A 75 11.28 -0.14 -3.61
C VAL A 75 11.98 0.56 -2.45
N PHE A 76 13.01 -0.07 -1.90
CA PHE A 76 13.59 0.37 -0.64
C PHE A 76 14.39 1.67 -0.77
N GLU A 77 15.18 1.83 -1.84
CA GLU A 77 15.92 3.08 -2.08
C GLU A 77 14.99 4.28 -2.25
N ALA A 78 13.91 4.12 -3.03
CA ALA A 78 12.90 5.16 -3.21
C ALA A 78 12.20 5.50 -1.89
N PHE A 79 11.85 4.48 -1.10
CA PHE A 79 11.29 4.64 0.23
C PHE A 79 12.21 5.43 1.18
N LEU A 80 13.52 5.15 1.18
CA LEU A 80 14.48 5.91 1.98
C LEU A 80 14.67 7.35 1.47
N GLY A 81 14.69 7.53 0.14
CA GLY A 81 14.74 8.85 -0.49
C GLY A 81 13.57 9.73 -0.07
N ASP A 82 12.36 9.18 -0.04
CA ASP A 82 11.15 9.86 0.39
C ASP A 82 11.22 10.31 1.85
N TYR A 83 11.66 9.42 2.76
CA TYR A 83 11.84 9.78 4.16
C TYR A 83 12.86 10.90 4.35
N ARG A 84 13.98 10.87 3.62
CA ARG A 84 15.00 11.93 3.65
C ARG A 84 14.45 13.27 3.13
N ALA A 85 13.55 13.23 2.15
CA ALA A 85 12.85 14.41 1.64
C ALA A 85 11.69 14.87 2.54
N GLY A 86 11.41 14.17 3.64
CA GLY A 86 10.33 14.52 4.57
C GLY A 86 8.95 14.06 4.12
N TYR A 87 8.85 13.17 3.14
CA TYR A 87 7.60 12.52 2.76
C TYR A 87 7.27 11.32 3.64
N THR A 88 6.02 10.86 3.59
CA THR A 88 5.63 9.56 4.18
C THR A 88 5.29 8.59 3.05
N PRO A 89 6.23 7.72 2.63
CA PRO A 89 6.02 6.78 1.52
C PRO A 89 5.07 5.62 1.88
N ASN A 90 4.55 4.96 0.84
CA ASN A 90 3.86 3.68 0.96
C ASN A 90 4.62 2.59 0.18
N PRO A 91 5.50 1.81 0.84
CA PRO A 91 6.33 0.81 0.17
C PRO A 91 5.50 -0.36 -0.39
N ASP A 92 4.31 -0.64 0.13
CA ASP A 92 3.48 -1.75 -0.33
C ASP A 92 2.88 -1.48 -1.72
N VAL A 93 2.56 -0.22 -2.03
CA VAL A 93 2.14 0.18 -3.38
C VAL A 93 3.28 -0.08 -4.38
N LEU A 94 4.50 0.33 -4.03
CA LEU A 94 5.69 0.11 -4.87
C LEU A 94 6.05 -1.38 -4.98
N CYS A 95 5.95 -2.14 -3.90
CA CYS A 95 6.19 -3.58 -3.91
C CYS A 95 5.23 -4.30 -4.86
N ASN A 96 3.95 -3.92 -4.90
CA ASN A 96 3.04 -4.44 -5.91
C ASN A 96 3.51 -4.06 -7.32
N ARG A 97 3.73 -2.77 -7.58
CA ARG A 97 4.09 -2.26 -8.91
C ARG A 97 5.39 -2.85 -9.46
N GLU A 98 6.46 -2.83 -8.66
CA GLU A 98 7.82 -3.15 -9.12
C GLU A 98 8.20 -4.61 -8.89
N ILE A 99 7.66 -5.26 -7.85
CA ILE A 99 8.07 -6.63 -7.52
C ILE A 99 7.01 -7.63 -7.94
N LYS A 100 5.81 -7.57 -7.34
CA LYS A 100 4.79 -8.62 -7.57
C LYS A 100 4.23 -8.61 -8.99
N PHE A 101 4.02 -7.45 -9.61
CA PHE A 101 3.39 -7.38 -10.93
C PHE A 101 4.35 -7.01 -12.06
N LYS A 102 5.63 -6.85 -11.74
CA LYS A 102 6.70 -6.63 -12.72
C LYS A 102 7.74 -7.73 -12.63
N VAL A 103 8.64 -7.71 -11.63
CA VAL A 103 9.72 -8.71 -11.52
C VAL A 103 9.20 -10.14 -11.43
N PHE A 104 8.25 -10.44 -10.54
CA PHE A 104 7.65 -11.77 -10.44
C PHE A 104 6.92 -12.18 -11.72
N ALA A 105 6.16 -11.25 -12.32
CA ALA A 105 5.42 -11.54 -13.55
C ALA A 105 6.32 -11.77 -14.76
N ASP A 106 7.42 -11.03 -14.88
CA ASP A 106 8.41 -11.21 -15.94
C ASP A 106 9.21 -12.51 -15.72
N TYR A 107 9.62 -12.80 -14.48
CA TYR A 107 10.26 -14.08 -14.14
C TYR A 107 9.36 -15.28 -14.41
N ALA A 108 8.06 -15.19 -14.06
CA ALA A 108 7.07 -16.20 -14.37
C ALA A 108 6.96 -16.47 -15.88
N ARG A 109 6.98 -15.40 -16.69
CA ARG A 109 6.94 -15.50 -18.15
C ARG A 109 8.19 -16.20 -18.69
N ASP A 110 9.37 -15.88 -18.16
CA ASP A 110 10.64 -16.51 -18.57
C ASP A 110 10.68 -18.01 -18.25
N LEU A 111 9.99 -18.44 -17.19
CA LEU A 111 9.77 -19.84 -16.86
C LEU A 111 8.69 -20.53 -17.73
N GLY A 112 8.03 -19.80 -18.62
CA GLY A 112 7.00 -20.32 -19.51
C GLY A 112 5.57 -20.28 -18.95
N PHE A 113 5.30 -19.49 -17.90
CA PHE A 113 3.95 -19.31 -17.38
C PHE A 113 3.25 -18.11 -18.05
N ASP A 114 2.07 -18.35 -18.64
CA ASP A 114 1.28 -17.30 -19.31
C ASP A 114 0.47 -16.42 -18.36
N THR A 115 0.22 -16.88 -17.14
CA THR A 115 -0.68 -16.22 -16.17
C THR A 115 -0.13 -16.34 -14.77
N VAL A 116 -0.19 -15.24 -14.03
CA VAL A 116 0.12 -15.19 -12.61
C VAL A 116 -1.16 -15.10 -11.78
N ALA A 117 -1.10 -15.51 -10.53
CA ALA A 117 -2.18 -15.32 -9.58
C ALA A 117 -1.63 -14.93 -8.21
N THR A 118 -2.43 -14.18 -7.47
CA THR A 118 -2.07 -13.74 -6.12
C THR A 118 -3.24 -13.86 -5.18
N GLY A 119 -2.95 -13.98 -3.88
CA GLY A 119 -3.95 -13.90 -2.82
C GLY A 119 -4.40 -12.48 -2.50
N HIS A 120 -4.50 -11.58 -3.49
CA HIS A 120 -5.03 -10.24 -3.25
C HIS A 120 -6.56 -10.25 -3.21
N TYR A 121 -7.12 -9.50 -2.26
CA TYR A 121 -8.53 -9.14 -2.17
C TYR A 121 -8.84 -8.05 -3.19
N ALA A 122 -8.94 -8.45 -4.45
CA ALA A 122 -9.39 -7.61 -5.56
C ALA A 122 -10.12 -8.50 -6.57
N ARG A 123 -10.99 -7.91 -7.39
CA ARG A 123 -11.66 -8.61 -8.48
C ARG A 123 -11.21 -8.01 -9.80
N ARG A 124 -11.49 -8.73 -10.88
CA ARG A 124 -11.32 -8.24 -12.26
C ARG A 124 -12.58 -8.53 -13.06
N THR A 125 -12.78 -7.78 -14.15
CA THR A 125 -13.79 -8.13 -15.15
C THR A 125 -13.52 -9.51 -15.75
N THR A 126 -14.59 -10.16 -16.21
CA THR A 126 -14.51 -11.46 -16.85
C THR A 126 -13.70 -11.38 -18.15
N PRO A 127 -12.92 -12.43 -18.49
CA PRO A 127 -12.23 -12.50 -19.77
C PRO A 127 -13.17 -12.24 -20.95
N GLY A 128 -12.72 -11.45 -21.92
CA GLY A 128 -13.51 -11.03 -23.09
C GLY A 128 -14.19 -9.67 -22.96
N ASN A 129 -14.28 -9.10 -21.75
CA ASN A 129 -14.63 -7.70 -21.55
C ASN A 129 -13.36 -6.84 -21.41
N PRO A 130 -13.42 -5.52 -21.64
CA PRO A 130 -12.34 -4.61 -21.30
C PRO A 130 -11.90 -4.83 -19.84
N PHE A 131 -10.58 -4.88 -19.62
CA PHE A 131 -10.04 -5.09 -18.30
C PHE A 131 -10.43 -3.94 -17.37
N ARG A 132 -10.94 -4.26 -16.18
CA ARG A 132 -11.16 -3.33 -15.07
C ARG A 132 -10.75 -4.01 -13.78
N LEU A 133 -10.09 -3.26 -12.91
CA LEU A 133 -9.83 -3.67 -11.54
C LEU A 133 -11.04 -3.30 -10.68
N LEU A 134 -11.58 -4.27 -9.95
CA LEU A 134 -12.79 -4.11 -9.15
C LEU A 134 -12.48 -4.36 -7.67
N LYS A 135 -13.20 -3.69 -6.77
CA LYS A 135 -13.10 -3.88 -5.32
C LYS A 135 -13.43 -5.31 -4.92
N SER A 136 -12.82 -5.81 -3.85
CA SER A 136 -13.24 -7.08 -3.24
C SER A 136 -14.69 -7.04 -2.73
N HIS A 137 -15.34 -8.20 -2.64
CA HIS A 137 -16.59 -8.32 -1.88
C HIS A 137 -16.38 -8.15 -0.36
N ASP A 138 -15.14 -8.24 0.13
CA ASP A 138 -14.78 -7.90 1.50
C ASP A 138 -14.27 -6.46 1.57
N PRO A 139 -15.10 -5.48 2.03
CA PRO A 139 -14.70 -4.09 2.07
C PRO A 139 -13.55 -3.81 3.05
N ASP A 140 -13.42 -4.62 4.12
CA ASP A 140 -12.37 -4.44 5.14
C ASP A 140 -11.01 -4.95 4.68
N LYS A 141 -11.02 -5.85 3.68
CA LYS A 141 -9.82 -6.44 3.09
C LYS A 141 -9.52 -5.95 1.68
N ASP A 142 -10.42 -5.24 1.01
CA ASP A 142 -10.24 -4.71 -0.33
C ASP A 142 -8.85 -4.06 -0.55
N GLN A 143 -8.05 -4.68 -1.41
CA GLN A 143 -6.65 -4.33 -1.65
C GLN A 143 -6.45 -3.53 -2.95
N THR A 144 -7.51 -3.11 -3.62
CA THR A 144 -7.41 -2.27 -4.83
C THR A 144 -6.61 -0.99 -4.60
N TYR A 145 -6.63 -0.43 -3.38
CA TYR A 145 -5.80 0.71 -2.98
C TYR A 145 -4.30 0.48 -3.25
N PHE A 146 -3.80 -0.73 -2.98
CA PHE A 146 -2.39 -1.07 -3.20
C PHE A 146 -2.06 -1.42 -4.65
N LEU A 147 -3.08 -1.79 -5.43
CA LEU A 147 -2.94 -2.18 -6.84
C LEU A 147 -3.14 -1.00 -7.80
N GLN A 148 -3.60 0.16 -7.32
CA GLN A 148 -3.92 1.32 -8.15
C GLN A 148 -2.74 1.81 -8.99
N ALA A 149 -1.50 1.62 -8.53
CA ALA A 149 -0.28 2.03 -9.23
C ALA A 149 0.26 0.96 -10.20
N VAL A 150 -0.36 -0.22 -10.25
CA VAL A 150 0.05 -1.30 -11.15
C VAL A 150 -0.59 -1.06 -12.54
N PRO A 151 0.20 -1.06 -13.63
CA PRO A 151 -0.35 -0.87 -14.97
C PRO A 151 -1.42 -1.91 -15.31
N ALA A 152 -2.49 -1.48 -16.00
CA ALA A 152 -3.56 -2.36 -16.45
C ALA A 152 -3.03 -3.55 -17.28
N SER A 153 -2.03 -3.31 -18.13
CA SER A 153 -1.36 -4.33 -18.95
C SER A 153 -0.60 -5.39 -18.14
N ARG A 154 -0.33 -5.15 -16.85
CA ARG A 154 0.20 -6.18 -15.94
C ARG A 154 -0.92 -6.92 -15.23
N LEU A 155 -1.93 -6.20 -14.77
CA LEU A 155 -3.06 -6.78 -14.05
C LEU A 155 -3.96 -7.66 -14.93
N GLU A 156 -4.05 -7.39 -16.24
CA GLU A 156 -4.85 -8.19 -17.18
C GLU A 156 -4.38 -9.64 -17.31
N HIS A 157 -3.10 -9.90 -17.01
CA HIS A 157 -2.49 -11.23 -16.97
C HIS A 157 -2.44 -11.84 -15.56
N CYS A 158 -3.11 -11.22 -14.58
CA CYS A 158 -3.19 -11.73 -13.21
C CYS A 158 -4.59 -12.18 -12.82
N LEU A 159 -4.69 -13.28 -12.06
CA LEU A 159 -5.92 -13.72 -11.41
C LEU A 159 -5.94 -13.36 -9.92
N PHE A 160 -7.14 -13.12 -9.39
CA PHE A 160 -7.40 -12.80 -7.99
C PHE A 160 -8.49 -13.72 -7.43
N PRO A 161 -8.17 -15.00 -7.16
CA PRO A 161 -9.19 -16.04 -6.93
C PRO A 161 -10.04 -15.79 -5.68
N ILE A 162 -9.50 -15.08 -4.69
CA ILE A 162 -10.17 -14.81 -3.42
C ILE A 162 -10.96 -13.50 -3.40
N GLY A 163 -10.92 -12.71 -4.48
CA GLY A 163 -11.54 -11.38 -4.52
C GLY A 163 -13.05 -11.36 -4.25
N ALA A 164 -13.73 -12.47 -4.56
CA ALA A 164 -15.15 -12.65 -4.34
C ALA A 164 -15.52 -13.21 -2.95
N LEU A 165 -14.52 -13.54 -2.12
CA LEU A 165 -14.69 -14.14 -0.80
C LEU A 165 -14.40 -13.12 0.31
N THR A 166 -15.10 -13.28 1.42
CA THR A 166 -14.78 -12.63 2.69
C THR A 166 -13.63 -13.33 3.40
N LYS A 167 -12.91 -12.62 4.28
CA LYS A 167 -11.83 -13.22 5.09
C LYS A 167 -12.28 -14.43 5.90
N PRO A 168 -13.47 -14.43 6.55
CA PRO A 168 -13.99 -15.62 7.23
C PRO A 168 -14.18 -16.80 6.29
N GLU A 169 -14.70 -16.58 5.06
CA GLU A 169 -14.87 -17.64 4.06
C GLU A 169 -13.52 -18.21 3.60
N VAL A 170 -12.51 -17.35 3.40
CA VAL A 170 -11.14 -17.78 3.08
C VAL A 170 -10.59 -18.68 4.20
N ARG A 171 -10.67 -18.24 5.46
CA ARG A 171 -10.21 -19.07 6.60
C ARG A 171 -10.98 -20.38 6.72
N GLN A 172 -12.29 -20.36 6.47
CA GLN A 172 -13.11 -21.57 6.50
C GLN A 172 -12.72 -22.55 5.39
N ARG A 173 -12.47 -22.07 4.16
CA ARG A 173 -11.96 -22.91 3.07
C ARG A 173 -10.60 -23.51 3.41
N ALA A 174 -9.67 -22.72 3.93
CA ALA A 174 -8.37 -23.21 4.37
C ALA A 174 -8.49 -24.32 5.43
N ARG A 175 -9.40 -24.13 6.40
CA ARG A 175 -9.67 -25.12 7.44
C ARG A 175 -10.25 -26.41 6.87
N THR A 176 -11.21 -26.30 5.94
CA THR A 176 -11.81 -27.47 5.27
C THR A 176 -10.81 -28.21 4.40
N ALA A 177 -9.91 -27.50 3.71
CA ALA A 177 -8.81 -28.06 2.94
C ALA A 177 -7.69 -28.65 3.82
N GLY A 178 -7.77 -28.46 5.14
CA GLY A 178 -6.79 -28.97 6.10
C GLY A 178 -5.45 -28.24 6.07
N PHE A 179 -5.40 -26.97 5.65
CA PHE A 179 -4.18 -26.17 5.70
C PHE A 179 -3.88 -25.71 7.13
N ASP A 180 -2.64 -25.88 7.58
CA ASP A 180 -2.25 -25.50 8.96
C ASP A 180 -2.24 -23.99 9.16
N VAL A 181 -2.12 -23.21 8.06
CA VAL A 181 -2.17 -21.75 8.06
C VAL A 181 -3.59 -21.16 8.19
N TYR A 182 -4.64 -21.97 8.37
CA TYR A 182 -6.04 -21.51 8.34
C TYR A 182 -6.37 -20.40 9.36
N ASP A 183 -5.70 -20.39 10.51
CA ASP A 183 -5.87 -19.37 11.56
C ASP A 183 -4.69 -18.41 11.69
N LYS A 184 -3.63 -18.59 10.87
CA LYS A 184 -2.43 -17.74 10.86
C LYS A 184 -2.82 -16.26 10.72
N LYS A 185 -2.19 -15.40 11.52
CA LYS A 185 -2.46 -13.96 11.48
C LYS A 185 -2.01 -13.39 10.15
N ASP A 186 -2.73 -12.38 9.69
CA ASP A 186 -2.34 -11.63 8.49
C ASP A 186 -1.04 -10.87 8.81
N SER A 187 -0.12 -10.80 7.85
CA SER A 187 1.10 -10.02 7.99
C SER A 187 0.75 -8.56 8.28
N THR A 188 1.31 -7.99 9.34
CA THR A 188 1.23 -6.56 9.64
C THR A 188 2.60 -5.91 9.47
N GLY A 189 2.64 -4.62 9.13
CA GLY A 189 3.88 -3.90 8.82
C GLY A 189 4.18 -3.79 7.32
N ILE A 190 5.39 -3.35 6.97
CA ILE A 190 5.85 -3.25 5.57
C ILE A 190 6.01 -4.66 4.99
N CYS A 191 5.53 -4.88 3.78
CA CYS A 191 5.67 -6.16 3.09
C CYS A 191 7.13 -6.64 3.09
N PHE A 192 7.35 -7.88 3.54
CA PHE A 192 8.64 -8.60 3.63
C PHE A 192 9.65 -8.18 4.71
N ILE A 193 9.48 -7.03 5.37
CA ILE A 193 10.35 -6.60 6.50
C ILE A 193 9.84 -7.14 7.85
N GLY A 194 8.54 -7.50 7.92
CA GLY A 194 7.91 -8.12 9.08
C GLY A 194 7.50 -7.16 10.20
N GLU A 195 7.04 -7.72 11.32
CA GLU A 195 6.57 -6.96 12.49
C GLU A 195 7.76 -6.46 13.33
N ARG A 196 8.23 -5.25 13.03
CA ARG A 196 9.31 -4.57 13.78
C ARG A 196 8.88 -3.18 14.21
N ARG A 197 9.50 -2.64 15.27
CA ARG A 197 9.35 -1.23 15.62
C ARG A 197 9.91 -0.39 14.46
N PHE A 198 9.01 0.24 13.71
CA PHE A 198 9.34 0.96 12.48
C PHE A 198 10.43 2.02 12.68
N ASP A 199 10.37 2.76 13.79
CA ASP A 199 11.38 3.76 14.14
C ASP A 199 12.79 3.18 14.26
N ASP A 200 12.91 2.05 14.95
CA ASP A 200 14.20 1.38 15.21
C ASP A 200 14.76 0.79 13.91
N PHE A 201 13.88 0.36 13.00
CA PHE A 201 14.24 -0.08 11.66
C PHE A 201 14.73 1.10 10.81
N LEU A 202 13.95 2.18 10.72
CA LEU A 202 14.26 3.34 9.89
C LEU A 202 15.56 4.03 10.35
N ALA A 203 15.81 4.09 11.66
CA ALA A 203 17.01 4.69 12.24
C ALA A 203 18.33 4.02 11.81
N ARG A 204 18.29 2.81 11.23
CA ARG A 204 19.47 2.14 10.66
C ARG A 204 19.92 2.78 9.34
N TYR A 205 19.00 3.40 8.60
CA TYR A 205 19.23 3.90 7.24
C TYR A 205 19.06 5.41 7.09
N VAL A 206 18.24 6.01 7.96
CA VAL A 206 17.96 7.44 7.99
C VAL A 206 18.33 7.98 9.36
N ARG A 207 19.32 8.88 9.40
CA ARG A 207 19.64 9.63 10.61
C ARG A 207 18.64 10.77 10.75
N GLY A 208 17.99 10.86 11.90
CA GLY A 208 17.22 12.05 12.25
C GLY A 208 18.15 13.16 12.74
N GLU A 209 17.88 14.38 12.30
CA GLU A 209 18.50 15.58 12.86
C GLU A 209 17.52 16.23 13.84
N PRO A 210 17.81 16.25 15.16
CA PRO A 210 16.92 16.87 16.12
C PRO A 210 16.70 18.36 15.84
N GLY A 211 15.50 18.84 16.16
CA GLY A 211 15.07 20.19 15.79
C GLY A 211 13.86 20.66 16.60
N PRO A 212 13.52 21.96 16.55
CA PRO A 212 12.45 22.52 17.35
C PRO A 212 11.06 21.98 16.96
N ILE A 213 10.24 21.73 17.98
CA ILE A 213 8.79 21.55 17.84
C ILE A 213 8.12 22.89 18.16
N ARG A 214 7.31 23.40 17.24
CA ARG A 214 6.57 24.66 17.40
C ARG A 214 5.07 24.46 17.18
N ASP A 215 4.25 25.33 17.75
CA ASP A 215 2.84 25.44 17.35
C ASP A 215 2.64 26.38 16.16
N ALA A 216 1.39 26.51 15.71
CA ALA A 216 0.99 27.42 14.63
C ALA A 216 1.33 28.89 14.89
N ASP A 217 1.45 29.31 16.16
CA ASP A 217 1.88 30.67 16.54
C ASP A 217 3.41 30.84 16.50
N GLY A 218 4.16 29.76 16.21
CA GLY A 218 5.61 29.73 16.22
C GLY A 218 6.22 29.57 17.62
N THR A 219 5.43 29.31 18.66
CA THR A 219 5.93 29.14 20.03
C THR A 219 6.70 27.84 20.16
N LEU A 220 7.89 27.87 20.76
CA LEU A 220 8.68 26.68 21.02
C LEU A 220 8.04 25.82 22.11
N LEU A 221 7.78 24.55 21.82
CA LEU A 221 7.15 23.60 22.73
C LEU A 221 8.08 22.47 23.18
N GLY A 222 9.11 22.17 22.38
CA GLY A 222 10.05 21.09 22.68
C GLY A 222 10.99 20.82 21.50
N GLU A 223 11.51 19.60 21.45
CA GLU A 223 12.46 19.14 20.44
C GLU A 223 12.03 17.78 19.89
N HIS A 224 12.11 17.60 18.57
CA HIS A 224 11.84 16.35 17.89
C HIS A 224 13.13 15.58 17.64
N ARG A 225 13.07 14.26 17.49
CA ARG A 225 14.26 13.43 17.18
C ARG A 225 14.67 13.40 15.70
N GLY A 226 13.90 14.04 14.84
CA GLY A 226 14.17 14.17 13.39
C GLY A 226 12.89 14.08 12.56
N LEU A 227 12.73 14.97 11.58
CA LEU A 227 11.51 15.09 10.77
C LEU A 227 11.07 13.80 10.03
N PRO A 228 11.96 12.91 9.55
CA PRO A 228 11.55 11.66 8.90
C PRO A 228 10.70 10.73 9.79
N PHE A 229 10.77 10.88 11.11
CA PHE A 229 10.02 10.06 12.06
C PHE A 229 8.60 10.54 12.32
N TYR A 230 8.13 11.55 11.59
CA TYR A 230 6.85 12.18 11.79
C TYR A 230 6.03 12.23 10.50
N THR A 231 4.74 11.92 10.61
CA THR A 231 3.76 11.96 9.52
C THR A 231 2.66 12.97 9.87
N LEU A 232 2.10 13.66 8.88
CA LEU A 232 1.00 14.60 9.12
C LEU A 232 -0.18 13.89 9.81
N GLY A 233 -0.77 14.58 10.80
CA GLY A 233 -1.85 14.05 11.64
C GLY A 233 -1.42 12.99 12.66
N GLN A 234 -0.15 12.63 12.75
CA GLN A 234 0.40 11.73 13.77
C GLN A 234 0.20 12.32 15.17
N ARG A 235 -0.22 11.48 16.12
CA ARG A 235 -0.40 11.83 17.54
C ARG A 235 0.68 11.25 18.44
N GLN A 236 1.03 9.98 18.23
CA GLN A 236 1.95 9.25 19.09
C GLN A 236 3.40 9.57 18.71
N GLY A 237 4.32 9.47 19.68
CA GLY A 237 5.76 9.65 19.41
C GLY A 237 6.23 11.10 19.26
N ILE A 238 5.35 12.10 19.41
CA ILE A 238 5.73 13.53 19.40
C ILE A 238 6.60 13.89 20.62
N GLY A 239 6.40 13.22 21.76
CA GLY A 239 7.16 13.49 22.98
C GLY A 239 6.69 14.74 23.75
N LEU A 240 5.57 15.36 23.35
CA LEU A 240 4.96 16.48 24.06
C LEU A 240 3.86 16.01 25.02
N GLY A 241 4.03 16.35 26.31
CA GLY A 241 3.02 16.15 27.35
C GLY A 241 2.11 17.37 27.54
N GLY A 242 1.53 17.51 28.73
CA GLY A 242 0.77 18.71 29.11
C GLY A 242 1.69 19.94 29.13
N VAL A 243 1.46 20.88 28.21
CA VAL A 243 2.20 22.15 28.14
C VAL A 243 1.46 23.21 28.94
N ARG A 244 2.15 23.90 29.85
CA ARG A 244 1.56 24.96 30.68
C ARG A 244 0.93 26.05 29.80
N GLY A 245 -0.33 26.38 30.07
CA GLY A 245 -1.05 27.43 29.34
C GLY A 245 -1.70 26.96 28.03
N ARG A 246 -1.56 25.68 27.66
CA ARG A 246 -2.26 25.06 26.52
C ARG A 246 -3.40 24.17 27.03
N ARG A 247 -4.32 23.79 26.14
CA ARG A 247 -5.50 22.98 26.50
C ARG A 247 -5.06 21.56 26.85
N GLU A 248 -5.86 20.85 27.66
CA GLU A 248 -5.65 19.42 27.94
C GLU A 248 -6.16 18.57 26.75
N ARG A 249 -5.54 18.75 25.58
CA ARG A 249 -5.85 18.04 24.34
C ARG A 249 -4.58 17.41 23.76
N PRO A 250 -4.72 16.31 23.00
CA PRO A 250 -3.57 15.73 22.31
C PRO A 250 -2.97 16.72 21.31
N TRP A 251 -1.68 16.58 21.07
CA TRP A 251 -0.98 17.25 19.98
C TRP A 251 -0.96 16.36 18.75
N TYR A 252 -1.04 16.98 17.58
CA TYR A 252 -0.93 16.34 16.28
C TYR A 252 0.11 17.06 15.44
N VAL A 253 0.84 16.33 14.60
CA VAL A 253 1.74 16.91 13.61
C VAL A 253 0.91 17.62 12.54
N ALA A 254 1.10 18.92 12.39
CA ALA A 254 0.40 19.75 11.39
C ALA A 254 1.29 20.09 10.19
N GLY A 255 2.61 20.10 10.36
CA GLY A 255 3.53 20.45 9.28
C GLY A 255 4.96 20.01 9.54
N LYS A 256 5.73 19.89 8.46
CA LYS A 256 7.17 19.65 8.48
C LYS A 256 7.84 20.68 7.60
N ASP A 257 8.69 21.52 8.19
CA ASP A 257 9.57 22.40 7.44
C ASP A 257 10.97 21.79 7.39
N MET A 258 11.29 21.17 6.25
CA MET A 258 12.57 20.51 6.04
C MET A 258 13.75 21.49 5.97
N ALA A 259 13.52 22.72 5.51
CA ALA A 259 14.57 23.73 5.38
C ALA A 259 14.92 24.36 6.74
N ALA A 260 13.90 24.62 7.56
CA ALA A 260 14.06 25.14 8.92
C ALA A 260 14.27 24.04 9.99
N ASN A 261 14.27 22.76 9.59
CA ASN A 261 14.26 21.59 10.47
C ASN A 261 13.27 21.73 11.63
N THR A 262 12.03 22.13 11.33
CA THR A 262 11.01 22.47 12.34
C THR A 262 9.78 21.59 12.16
N LEU A 263 9.31 21.00 13.27
CA LEU A 263 8.05 20.26 13.33
C LEU A 263 6.94 21.17 13.86
N THR A 264 5.91 21.41 13.07
CA THR A 264 4.73 22.17 13.50
C THR A 264 3.69 21.21 14.06
N VAL A 265 3.14 21.52 15.24
CA VAL A 265 2.10 20.74 15.91
C VAL A 265 0.88 21.59 16.27
N THR A 266 -0.28 20.94 16.36
CA THR A 266 -1.55 21.60 16.71
C THR A 266 -2.36 20.78 17.72
N GLN A 267 -3.25 21.45 18.46
CA GLN A 267 -4.31 20.85 19.26
C GLN A 267 -5.70 21.05 18.65
N ASP A 268 -5.79 21.74 17.51
CA ASP A 268 -7.02 21.93 16.74
C ASP A 268 -6.97 21.00 15.52
N GLU A 269 -7.89 20.04 15.46
CA GLU A 269 -7.90 19.07 14.36
C GLU A 269 -8.29 19.69 13.02
N ARG A 270 -8.90 20.88 13.03
CA ARG A 270 -9.23 21.62 11.80
C ARG A 270 -7.99 22.07 11.02
N ASP A 271 -6.86 22.27 11.72
CA ASP A 271 -5.59 22.60 11.07
C ASP A 271 -5.01 21.40 10.27
N LEU A 272 -5.62 20.22 10.42
CA LEU A 272 -5.27 19.01 9.67
C LEU A 272 -6.23 18.76 8.50
N ASP A 273 -7.22 19.62 8.30
CA ASP A 273 -8.22 19.44 7.25
C ASP A 273 -7.60 19.75 5.89
N THR A 274 -7.79 18.81 4.96
CA THR A 274 -7.38 18.91 3.57
C THR A 274 -8.63 18.96 2.69
N SER A 275 -8.81 20.05 1.95
CA SER A 275 -9.91 20.19 0.99
C SER A 275 -9.52 19.77 -0.42
N TRP A 276 -8.23 19.82 -0.75
CA TRP A 276 -7.74 19.35 -2.03
C TRP A 276 -6.34 18.73 -1.93
N LEU A 277 -6.01 17.89 -2.91
CA LEU A 277 -4.67 17.38 -3.11
C LEU A 277 -4.28 17.43 -4.58
N GLU A 278 -2.97 17.42 -4.82
CA GLU A 278 -2.38 17.17 -6.13
C GLU A 278 -1.66 15.83 -6.13
N ALA A 279 -1.89 15.07 -7.18
CA ALA A 279 -1.22 13.80 -7.44
C ALA A 279 -0.42 13.85 -8.76
N THR A 280 0.70 13.14 -8.78
CA THR A 280 1.54 12.90 -9.97
C THR A 280 1.68 11.40 -10.20
N ASP A 281 2.38 11.02 -11.27
CA ASP A 281 2.65 9.62 -11.62
C ASP A 281 1.34 8.84 -11.74
N LEU A 282 0.40 9.44 -12.47
CA LEU A 282 -0.93 8.91 -12.64
C LEU A 282 -0.86 7.58 -13.39
N ASN A 283 -1.50 6.57 -12.81
CA ASN A 283 -1.71 5.29 -13.45
C ASN A 283 -3.21 5.04 -13.55
N TRP A 284 -3.72 5.09 -14.78
CA TRP A 284 -5.12 4.79 -15.06
C TRP A 284 -5.29 3.31 -15.40
N ILE A 285 -6.16 2.65 -14.64
CA ILE A 285 -6.53 1.25 -14.86
C ILE A 285 -7.82 1.18 -15.66
N SER A 286 -8.77 2.08 -15.39
CA SER A 286 -10.04 2.09 -16.09
C SER A 286 -9.86 2.50 -17.55
N PRO A 287 -10.44 1.75 -18.50
CA PRO A 287 -10.46 2.15 -19.91
C PRO A 287 -11.10 3.52 -20.14
N SER A 288 -12.01 3.98 -19.27
CA SER A 288 -12.67 5.29 -19.44
C SER A 288 -11.72 6.48 -19.24
N LEU A 289 -10.62 6.25 -18.52
CA LEU A 289 -9.58 7.23 -18.22
C LEU A 289 -8.21 6.85 -18.81
N ALA A 290 -8.05 5.67 -19.41
CA ALA A 290 -6.80 5.28 -20.08
C ALA A 290 -6.41 6.26 -21.20
N ASP A 291 -7.40 6.74 -21.97
CA ASP A 291 -7.19 7.78 -23.00
C ASP A 291 -7.08 9.20 -22.41
N ALA A 292 -7.30 9.39 -21.10
CA ALA A 292 -7.12 10.67 -20.43
C ALA A 292 -5.65 11.02 -20.19
N GLY A 293 -4.72 10.08 -20.38
CA GLY A 293 -3.26 10.28 -20.28
C GLY A 293 -2.65 11.24 -21.32
N GLY A 294 -3.47 12.00 -22.05
CA GLY A 294 -3.02 13.03 -22.99
C GLY A 294 -4.04 14.14 -23.28
N ALA A 295 -5.15 14.22 -22.55
CA ALA A 295 -6.17 15.26 -22.74
C ALA A 295 -6.69 15.76 -21.41
N ASP A 296 -6.70 17.08 -21.24
CA ASP A 296 -7.21 17.73 -20.03
C ASP A 296 -8.69 17.40 -19.83
N ARG A 297 -9.05 17.06 -18.59
CA ARG A 297 -10.43 16.77 -18.21
C ARG A 297 -10.71 17.36 -16.85
N ASP A 298 -11.84 18.05 -16.75
CA ASP A 298 -12.28 18.68 -15.50
C ASP A 298 -13.62 18.11 -15.04
N ASN A 299 -13.93 18.34 -13.76
CA ASN A 299 -15.22 18.05 -13.15
C ASN A 299 -15.62 16.56 -13.18
N ILE A 300 -14.65 15.63 -13.16
CA ILE A 300 -14.96 14.19 -13.10
C ILE A 300 -15.40 13.85 -11.67
N ARG A 301 -16.65 13.44 -11.51
CA ARG A 301 -17.19 13.00 -10.22
C ARG A 301 -16.81 11.55 -9.94
N CYS A 302 -16.17 11.33 -8.81
CA CYS A 302 -15.72 10.01 -8.36
C CYS A 302 -15.58 9.98 -6.83
N THR A 303 -15.13 8.84 -6.29
CA THR A 303 -14.70 8.75 -4.90
C THR A 303 -13.20 8.48 -4.79
N ALA A 304 -12.61 8.89 -3.67
CA ALA A 304 -11.19 8.73 -3.41
C ALA A 304 -10.91 8.12 -2.04
N ARG A 305 -9.79 7.39 -1.95
CA ARG A 305 -9.12 7.01 -0.69
C ARG A 305 -7.71 7.58 -0.68
N ILE A 306 -7.33 8.26 0.39
CA ILE A 306 -5.98 8.81 0.59
C ILE A 306 -5.13 7.97 1.55
N ARG A 307 -5.74 6.95 2.18
CA ARG A 307 -5.06 5.94 3.00
C ARG A 307 -5.86 4.63 2.99
N TYR A 308 -5.16 3.51 3.15
CA TYR A 308 -5.79 2.20 3.24
C TYR A 308 -6.80 2.14 4.42
N ARG A 309 -7.96 1.51 4.19
CA ARG A 309 -9.11 1.42 5.10
C ARG A 309 -9.80 2.73 5.48
N GLN A 310 -9.45 3.85 4.86
CA GLN A 310 -10.31 5.01 4.94
C GLN A 310 -11.63 4.75 4.19
N PRO A 311 -12.78 5.17 4.74
CA PRO A 311 -13.99 5.29 3.95
C PRO A 311 -13.74 6.17 2.72
N GLU A 312 -14.33 5.80 1.60
CA GLU A 312 -14.27 6.60 0.39
C GLU A 312 -14.93 7.96 0.57
N GLN A 313 -14.35 8.95 -0.09
CA GLN A 313 -14.74 10.36 0.03
C GLN A 313 -15.15 10.85 -1.34
N ALA A 314 -16.33 11.45 -1.43
CA ALA A 314 -16.80 12.07 -2.66
C ALA A 314 -15.88 13.24 -3.03
N CYS A 315 -15.52 13.30 -4.30
CA CYS A 315 -14.60 14.30 -4.80
C CYS A 315 -14.84 14.60 -6.29
N GLU A 316 -14.26 15.71 -6.69
CA GLU A 316 -14.12 16.15 -8.06
C GLU A 316 -12.66 16.01 -8.50
N LEU A 317 -12.45 15.44 -9.68
CA LEU A 317 -11.15 15.19 -10.27
C LEU A 317 -10.97 16.08 -11.51
N GLY A 318 -9.87 16.85 -11.51
CA GLY A 318 -9.30 17.49 -12.68
C GLY A 318 -7.98 16.82 -13.08
N ILE A 319 -7.75 16.61 -14.37
CA ILE A 319 -6.57 15.96 -14.95
C ILE A 319 -5.90 16.94 -15.90
N ASP A 320 -4.59 17.15 -15.71
CA ASP A 320 -3.70 17.93 -16.55
C ASP A 320 -2.45 17.09 -16.85
N GLY A 321 -2.42 16.48 -18.04
CA GLY A 321 -1.37 15.54 -18.44
C GLY A 321 -1.18 14.38 -17.44
N ASN A 322 -0.02 14.36 -16.77
CA ASN A 322 0.33 13.36 -15.75
C ASN A 322 0.13 13.87 -14.30
N ARG A 323 -0.68 14.92 -14.13
CA ARG A 323 -1.05 15.48 -12.84
C ARG A 323 -2.56 15.45 -12.68
N ALA A 324 -3.00 15.26 -11.44
CA ALA A 324 -4.40 15.34 -11.08
C ALA A 324 -4.59 16.27 -9.88
N ARG A 325 -5.63 17.09 -9.92
CA ARG A 325 -6.15 17.81 -8.77
C ARG A 325 -7.42 17.11 -8.31
N VAL A 326 -7.46 16.75 -7.03
CA VAL A 326 -8.62 16.13 -6.39
C VAL A 326 -9.16 17.09 -5.35
N VAL A 327 -10.40 17.52 -5.52
CA VAL A 327 -11.10 18.43 -4.58
C VAL A 327 -12.20 17.63 -3.89
N PHE A 328 -12.15 17.57 -2.56
CA PHE A 328 -13.10 16.80 -1.77
C PHE A 328 -14.36 17.62 -1.47
N ASP A 329 -15.53 16.96 -1.47
CA ASP A 329 -16.79 17.61 -1.10
C ASP A 329 -16.82 18.01 0.38
N ALA A 330 -16.12 17.24 1.21
CA ALA A 330 -15.94 17.50 2.63
C ALA A 330 -14.45 17.45 2.97
N PRO A 331 -13.96 18.28 3.91
CA PRO A 331 -12.56 18.26 4.29
C PRO A 331 -12.10 16.90 4.82
N GLN A 332 -10.88 16.52 4.46
CA GLN A 332 -10.27 15.23 4.77
C GLN A 332 -9.12 15.37 5.74
N ARG A 333 -9.11 14.56 6.79
CA ARG A 333 -8.08 14.66 7.82
C ARG A 333 -6.73 14.14 7.34
N ALA A 334 -5.76 15.05 7.25
CA ALA A 334 -4.34 14.83 7.06
C ALA A 334 -3.98 14.00 5.81
N ALA A 335 -4.40 14.47 4.63
CA ALA A 335 -3.76 13.99 3.40
C ALA A 335 -2.26 14.28 3.47
N THR A 336 -1.44 13.32 3.07
CA THR A 336 0.00 13.38 3.34
C THR A 336 0.80 13.19 2.05
N PRO A 337 1.62 14.18 1.64
CA PRO A 337 2.56 13.99 0.53
C PRO A 337 3.48 12.79 0.72
N GLY A 338 3.67 12.02 -0.36
CA GLY A 338 4.36 10.72 -0.35
C GLY A 338 3.42 9.51 -0.25
N GLN A 339 2.20 9.69 0.25
CA GLN A 339 1.15 8.66 0.17
C GLN A 339 0.55 8.64 -1.24
N PHE A 340 -0.39 7.72 -1.46
CA PHE A 340 -1.11 7.60 -2.71
C PHE A 340 -2.60 7.89 -2.54
N VAL A 341 -3.19 8.47 -3.58
CA VAL A 341 -4.63 8.55 -3.75
C VAL A 341 -5.06 7.43 -4.70
N ALA A 342 -6.11 6.69 -4.33
CA ALA A 342 -6.80 5.74 -5.20
C ALA A 342 -8.19 6.28 -5.51
N LEU A 343 -8.56 6.24 -6.79
CA LEU A 343 -9.80 6.81 -7.34
C LEU A 343 -10.75 5.69 -7.76
N TYR A 344 -12.05 5.90 -7.56
CA TYR A 344 -13.06 4.87 -7.76
C TYR A 344 -14.35 5.42 -8.37
N ASP A 345 -15.02 4.57 -9.14
CA ASP A 345 -16.40 4.77 -9.60
C ASP A 345 -17.21 3.51 -9.27
N GLY A 346 -18.08 3.60 -8.25
CA GLY A 346 -18.77 2.44 -7.71
C GLY A 346 -17.78 1.36 -7.25
N ASP A 347 -17.82 0.18 -7.86
CA ASP A 347 -16.91 -0.94 -7.56
C ASP A 347 -15.58 -0.88 -8.32
N GLU A 348 -15.45 -0.01 -9.32
CA GLU A 348 -14.27 0.04 -10.16
C GLU A 348 -13.17 0.90 -9.54
N CYS A 349 -11.95 0.39 -9.53
CA CYS A 349 -10.76 1.20 -9.29
C CYS A 349 -10.34 1.85 -10.60
N LEU A 350 -10.50 3.16 -10.67
CA LEU A 350 -10.15 3.95 -11.84
C LEU A 350 -8.64 4.00 -12.06
N GLY A 351 -7.88 3.95 -10.98
CA GLY A 351 -6.44 4.19 -10.94
C GLY A 351 -6.10 5.12 -9.78
N GLY A 352 -5.01 5.85 -9.92
CA GLY A 352 -4.59 6.81 -8.91
C GLY A 352 -3.18 7.34 -9.14
N GLY A 353 -2.60 7.91 -8.10
CA GLY A 353 -1.30 8.57 -8.20
C GLY A 353 -0.70 8.90 -6.85
N ARG A 354 0.53 9.40 -6.90
CA ARG A 354 1.29 9.79 -5.72
C ARG A 354 0.95 11.22 -5.32
N ILE A 355 0.54 11.42 -4.07
CA ILE A 355 0.22 12.74 -3.51
C ILE A 355 1.52 13.54 -3.36
N VAL A 356 1.56 14.74 -3.95
CA VAL A 356 2.73 15.64 -3.90
C VAL A 356 2.45 16.95 -3.19
N ALA A 357 1.19 17.40 -3.19
CA ALA A 357 0.75 18.58 -2.47
C ALA A 357 -0.67 18.40 -1.95
N THR A 358 -1.01 19.18 -0.92
CA THR A 358 -2.29 19.18 -0.22
C THR A 358 -2.57 20.59 0.26
N GLY A 359 -3.83 21.01 0.30
CA GLY A 359 -4.20 22.31 0.87
C GLY A 359 -5.51 22.28 1.63
N GLY A 360 -5.65 23.26 2.52
CA GLY A 360 -6.82 23.43 3.38
C GLY A 360 -8.03 24.04 2.65
N PRO A 361 -9.15 24.27 3.36
CA PRO A 361 -10.33 24.96 2.81
C PRO A 361 -10.08 26.42 2.40
N ASP A 362 -9.08 27.07 3.01
CA ASP A 362 -8.79 28.50 2.83
C ASP A 362 -7.60 28.76 1.86
N GLU A 363 -7.11 27.71 1.20
CA GLU A 363 -6.01 27.71 0.21
C GLU A 363 -6.47 27.19 -1.14
#